data_AF-A0A534VS20-F1
#
_entry.id   AF-A0A534VS20-F1
#
_cell.length_a   1.000
_cell.length_b   1.000
_cell.length_c   1.000
_cell.angle_alpha   90.00
_cell.angle_beta   90.00
_cell.angle_gamma   90.00
#
_symmetry.space_group_name_H-M   'P 1'
#
loop_
_entity.id
_entity.type
_entity.pdbx_description
1 polymer ?
#
loop_
_entity_poly.entity_id
_entity_poly.type
_entity_poly.pdbx_seq_one_letter_code
_entity_poly.pdbx_strand_id
1 'polypeptide(L)'
;MIAILAAAAVAISGGALSSFAPVRGAFRAALALLFGLGIWSVAYAVALFAFGADPRVRLAKDALLVVAGTVVLVRRPGRAPLAADPGAPRSSSEVPRWPAYAVAAAAVLATAFFVEHTLRHPDGGWDAWAIWNLRARFLARGGDGFRAAFSPEILFWAHQDYPLLVPGAVAQAFLLARSESPWVPAAVSYAFAAAAVALLGAAARELRGAGWGALAALALLSTPCFVGFASNQQADVALGALLLAACALTAIALESGQARALLPAGFAASLAAWTKNEGALYLTCLAAALLATRWGPPRQRVRGLLRFGLGALPVLA
;
A
#
# COMPACT_ATOMS: atom_id res chain seq x y z
N MET A 1 -11.68 13.22 17.93
CA MET A 1 -10.91 14.23 17.16
C MET A 1 -9.59 13.68 16.60
N ILE A 2 -8.69 13.14 17.43
CA ILE A 2 -7.37 12.64 16.97
C ILE A 2 -7.49 11.51 15.93
N ALA A 3 -8.33 10.50 16.18
CA ALA A 3 -8.55 9.40 15.22
C ALA A 3 -9.13 9.88 13.87
N ILE A 4 -9.97 10.92 13.88
CA ILE A 4 -10.53 11.53 12.66
C ILE A 4 -9.41 12.21 11.87
N LEU A 5 -8.51 12.92 12.55
CA LEU A 5 -7.37 13.55 11.90
C LEU A 5 -6.43 12.51 11.27
N ALA A 6 -6.13 11.42 11.97
CA ALA A 6 -5.30 10.35 11.42
C ALA A 6 -5.95 9.66 10.21
N ALA A 7 -7.25 9.36 10.29
CA ALA A 7 -8.01 8.81 9.16
C ALA A 7 -8.03 9.79 7.96
N ALA A 8 -8.20 11.09 8.22
CA ALA A 8 -8.11 12.13 7.20
C ALA A 8 -6.69 12.21 6.61
N ALA A 9 -5.65 12.10 7.42
CA ALA A 9 -4.26 12.09 6.97
C ALA A 9 -3.99 10.94 6.00
N VAL A 10 -4.43 9.72 6.34
CA VAL A 10 -4.35 8.54 5.45
C VAL A 10 -5.14 8.79 4.16
N ALA A 11 -6.42 9.15 4.26
CA ALA A 11 -7.30 9.29 3.10
C ALA A 11 -6.87 10.43 2.14
N ILE A 12 -6.51 11.59 2.68
CA ILE A 12 -6.18 12.79 1.91
C ILE A 12 -4.78 12.67 1.29
N SER A 13 -3.78 12.22 2.04
CA SER A 13 -2.42 12.03 1.48
C SER A 13 -2.39 10.93 0.43
N GLY A 14 -3.05 9.80 0.69
CA GLY A 14 -3.21 8.71 -0.25
C GLY A 14 -4.01 9.11 -1.50
N GLY A 15 -5.11 9.86 -1.31
CA GLY A 15 -5.92 10.42 -2.39
C GLY A 15 -5.14 11.42 -3.25
N ALA A 16 -4.29 12.25 -2.63
CA ALA A 16 -3.42 13.19 -3.32
C ALA A 16 -2.45 12.47 -4.23
N LEU A 17 -1.72 11.48 -3.72
CA LEU A 17 -0.69 10.79 -4.50
C LEU A 17 -1.28 9.85 -5.56
N SER A 18 -2.32 9.10 -5.22
CA SER A 18 -3.04 8.26 -6.20
C SER A 18 -3.69 9.09 -7.31
N SER A 19 -3.85 10.41 -7.12
CA SER A 19 -4.36 11.29 -8.17
C SER A 19 -3.39 11.54 -9.33
N PHE A 20 -2.10 11.23 -9.17
CA PHE A 20 -1.14 11.25 -10.28
C PHE A 20 -1.27 10.01 -11.19
N ALA A 21 -1.87 8.92 -10.69
CA ALA A 21 -2.10 7.72 -11.48
C ALA A 21 -3.25 7.94 -12.48
N PRO A 22 -3.12 7.48 -13.73
CA PRO A 22 -4.19 7.57 -14.74
C PRO A 22 -5.37 6.60 -14.54
N VAL A 23 -5.54 6.03 -13.35
CA VAL A 23 -6.54 4.98 -13.05
C VAL A 23 -7.78 5.55 -12.37
N ARG A 24 -8.89 4.81 -12.32
CA ARG A 24 -10.18 5.24 -11.73
C ARG A 24 -10.83 4.15 -10.87
N GLY A 25 -11.91 4.49 -10.17
CA GLY A 25 -12.74 3.53 -9.42
C GLY A 25 -11.97 2.77 -8.35
N ALA A 26 -12.22 1.45 -8.29
CA ALA A 26 -11.62 0.54 -7.31
C ALA A 26 -10.08 0.54 -7.34
N PHE A 27 -9.45 0.66 -8.52
CA PHE A 27 -8.00 0.77 -8.64
C PHE A 27 -7.49 1.96 -7.83
N ARG A 28 -8.05 3.15 -8.09
CA ARG A 28 -7.61 4.38 -7.41
C ARG A 28 -7.89 4.31 -5.90
N ALA A 29 -9.02 3.74 -5.50
CA ALA A 29 -9.34 3.58 -4.08
C ALA A 29 -8.32 2.67 -3.37
N ALA A 30 -7.95 1.54 -3.99
CA ALA A 30 -6.92 0.65 -3.46
C ALA A 30 -5.55 1.34 -3.37
N LEU A 31 -5.14 2.08 -4.42
CA LEU A 31 -3.90 2.87 -4.37
C LEU A 31 -3.94 3.95 -3.28
N ALA A 32 -5.07 4.64 -3.12
CA ALA A 32 -5.21 5.66 -2.10
C ALA A 32 -5.06 5.07 -0.69
N LEU A 33 -5.63 3.89 -0.44
CA LEU A 33 -5.46 3.19 0.84
C LEU A 33 -3.99 2.79 1.07
N LEU A 34 -3.35 2.13 0.09
CA LEU A 34 -1.95 1.69 0.19
C LEU A 34 -0.99 2.87 0.39
N PHE A 35 -1.12 3.92 -0.41
CA PHE A 35 -0.29 5.11 -0.31
C PHE A 35 -0.57 5.89 0.97
N GLY A 36 -1.83 6.00 1.38
CA GLY A 36 -2.20 6.66 2.62
C GLY A 36 -1.56 6.00 3.84
N LEU A 37 -1.68 4.67 3.96
CA LEU A 37 -1.06 3.90 5.04
C LEU A 37 0.48 4.00 4.99
N GLY A 38 1.06 3.90 3.80
CA GLY A 38 2.50 4.04 3.60
C GLY A 38 3.04 5.41 3.98
N ILE A 39 2.43 6.50 3.48
CA ILE A 39 2.81 7.88 3.82
C ILE A 39 2.63 8.13 5.31
N TRP A 40 1.52 7.66 5.90
CA TRP A 40 1.25 7.85 7.32
C TRP A 40 2.29 7.15 8.21
N SER A 41 2.80 5.99 7.78
CA SER A 41 3.88 5.26 8.45
C SER A 41 5.27 5.88 8.23
N VAL A 42 5.62 6.25 7.00
CA VAL A 42 6.90 6.94 6.68
C VAL A 42 7.00 8.26 7.42
N ALA A 43 5.95 9.08 7.37
CA ALA A 43 5.92 10.36 8.07
C ALA A 43 6.02 10.18 9.59
N TYR A 44 5.49 9.07 10.13
CA TYR A 44 5.63 8.75 11.55
C TYR A 44 7.06 8.43 11.91
N ALA A 45 7.74 7.61 11.12
CA ALA A 45 9.15 7.33 11.29
C ALA A 45 9.96 8.65 11.27
N VAL A 46 9.79 9.47 10.23
CA VAL A 46 10.49 10.76 10.11
C VAL A 46 10.23 11.65 11.33
N ALA A 47 8.96 11.81 11.73
CA ALA A 47 8.61 12.64 12.87
C ALA A 47 9.19 12.12 14.19
N LEU A 48 9.15 10.79 14.39
CA LEU A 48 9.67 10.12 15.58
C LEU A 48 11.19 10.28 15.70
N PHE A 49 11.92 10.07 14.60
CA PHE A 49 13.39 10.18 14.60
C PHE A 49 13.87 11.64 14.67
N ALA A 50 13.17 12.57 14.03
CA ALA A 50 13.58 13.98 13.99
C ALA A 50 13.17 14.77 15.24
N PHE A 51 12.00 14.48 15.83
CA PHE A 51 11.40 15.30 16.88
C PHE A 51 11.00 14.54 18.15
N GLY A 52 11.19 13.20 18.19
CA GLY A 52 10.87 12.37 19.34
C GLY A 52 9.42 11.91 19.41
N ALA A 53 9.04 11.29 20.53
CA ALA A 53 7.77 10.57 20.67
C ALA A 53 6.62 11.43 21.25
N ASP A 54 6.75 12.75 21.26
CA ASP A 54 5.73 13.66 21.80
C ASP A 54 4.38 13.49 21.03
N PRO A 55 3.25 13.29 21.72
CA PRO A 55 1.92 13.27 21.09
C PRO A 55 1.60 14.48 20.20
N ARG A 56 2.12 15.67 20.54
CA ARG A 56 1.95 16.92 19.78
C ARG A 56 2.65 16.85 18.43
N VAL A 57 3.85 16.25 18.37
CA VAL A 57 4.58 16.00 17.12
C VAL A 57 3.77 15.08 16.20
N ARG A 58 3.20 14.00 16.75
CA ARG A 58 2.34 13.09 15.97
C ARG A 58 1.10 13.79 15.42
N LEU A 59 0.47 14.65 16.22
CA LEU A 59 -0.69 15.43 15.79
C LEU A 59 -0.31 16.44 14.70
N ALA A 60 0.80 17.16 14.87
CA ALA A 60 1.31 18.12 13.90
C ALA A 60 1.65 17.44 12.56
N LYS A 61 2.23 16.25 12.60
CA LYS A 61 2.45 15.39 11.42
C LYS A 61 1.14 15.10 10.69
N ASP A 62 0.11 14.60 11.38
CA ASP A 62 -1.15 14.26 10.72
C ASP A 62 -1.84 15.50 10.14
N ALA A 63 -1.80 16.63 10.84
CA ALA A 63 -2.28 17.91 10.31
C ALA A 63 -1.51 18.34 9.05
N LEU A 64 -0.18 18.21 9.04
CA LEU A 64 0.66 18.52 7.89
C LEU A 64 0.31 17.63 6.69
N LEU A 65 0.09 16.33 6.89
CA LEU A 65 -0.32 15.41 5.83
C LEU A 65 -1.67 15.81 5.22
N VAL A 66 -2.63 16.20 6.05
CA VAL A 66 -3.94 16.70 5.60
C VAL A 66 -3.78 17.97 4.78
N VAL A 67 -3.03 18.96 5.27
CA VAL A 67 -2.81 20.24 4.57
C VAL A 67 -2.09 20.02 3.25
N ALA A 68 -0.97 19.30 3.26
CA ALA A 68 -0.18 19.03 2.06
C ALA A 68 -0.98 18.26 1.02
N GLY A 69 -1.68 17.19 1.42
CA GLY A 69 -2.53 16.43 0.51
C GLY A 69 -3.68 17.26 -0.05
N THR A 70 -4.31 18.12 0.77
CA THR A 70 -5.36 19.03 0.30
C THR A 70 -4.82 20.03 -0.72
N VAL A 71 -3.64 20.63 -0.47
CA VAL A 71 -2.99 21.56 -1.41
C VAL A 71 -2.73 20.86 -2.75
N VAL A 72 -2.23 19.63 -2.75
CA VAL A 72 -2.03 18.84 -3.98
C VAL A 72 -3.36 18.56 -4.68
N LEU A 73 -4.39 18.17 -3.94
CA LEU A 73 -5.72 17.87 -4.50
C LEU A 73 -6.43 19.10 -5.08
N VAL A 74 -6.18 20.30 -4.56
CA VAL A 74 -6.75 21.56 -5.03
C VAL A 74 -5.94 22.15 -6.20
N ARG A 75 -4.60 22.08 -6.14
CA ARG A 75 -3.72 22.67 -7.17
C ARG A 75 -3.50 21.80 -8.40
N ARG A 76 -3.91 20.53 -8.37
CA ARG A 76 -3.77 19.66 -9.54
C ARG A 76 -4.59 20.23 -10.72
N PRO A 77 -4.00 20.34 -11.92
CA PRO A 77 -4.75 20.72 -13.10
C PRO A 77 -5.93 19.76 -13.32
N GLY A 78 -7.08 20.30 -13.74
CA GLY A 78 -8.24 19.51 -14.11
C GLY A 78 -7.85 18.37 -15.04
N ARG A 79 -8.24 17.13 -14.71
CA ARG A 79 -7.90 15.97 -15.52
C ARG A 79 -8.56 16.13 -16.90
N ALA A 80 -7.75 16.13 -17.96
CA ALA A 80 -8.25 15.72 -19.26
C ALA A 80 -8.92 14.34 -19.09
N PRO A 81 -10.13 14.13 -19.64
CA PRO A 81 -10.74 12.81 -19.68
C PRO A 81 -9.70 11.81 -20.18
N LEU A 82 -9.61 10.63 -19.56
CA LEU A 82 -8.96 9.51 -20.24
C LEU A 82 -9.69 9.40 -21.56
N ALA A 83 -8.98 9.61 -22.68
CA ALA A 83 -9.57 9.45 -24.00
C ALA A 83 -10.26 8.08 -23.99
N ALA A 84 -11.58 8.08 -24.19
CA ALA A 84 -12.27 6.84 -24.46
C ALA A 84 -11.57 6.25 -25.67
N ASP A 85 -11.04 5.03 -25.52
CA ASP A 85 -10.41 4.34 -26.63
C ASP A 85 -11.47 4.21 -27.76
N PRO A 86 -11.26 4.85 -28.93
CA PRO A 86 -12.19 4.77 -30.05
C PRO A 86 -12.38 3.32 -30.55
N GLY A 87 -11.46 2.41 -30.21
CA GLY A 87 -11.50 0.99 -30.56
C GLY A 87 -11.93 0.06 -29.41
N ALA A 88 -12.19 0.56 -28.20
CA ALA A 88 -12.73 -0.29 -27.15
C ALA A 88 -14.13 -0.76 -27.57
N PRO A 89 -14.40 -2.08 -27.60
CA PRO A 89 -15.74 -2.57 -27.86
C PRO A 89 -16.66 -1.89 -26.86
N ARG A 90 -17.58 -1.05 -27.37
CA ARG A 90 -18.81 -0.71 -26.65
C ARG A 90 -19.65 -1.98 -26.63
N SER A 91 -19.21 -3.01 -25.92
CA SER A 91 -20.02 -4.18 -25.69
C SER A 91 -21.06 -3.77 -24.65
N SER A 92 -22.19 -3.30 -25.16
CA SER A 92 -23.48 -3.26 -24.46
C SER A 92 -24.03 -4.67 -24.19
N SER A 93 -23.23 -5.73 -24.33
CA SER A 93 -23.56 -7.00 -23.73
C SER A 93 -23.48 -6.80 -22.22
N GLU A 94 -24.61 -7.01 -21.54
CA GLU A 94 -24.66 -7.05 -20.09
C GLU A 94 -23.60 -8.06 -19.63
N VAL A 95 -22.46 -7.58 -19.13
CA VAL A 95 -21.49 -8.46 -18.49
C VAL A 95 -22.27 -9.18 -17.40
N PRO A 96 -22.38 -10.52 -17.46
CA PRO A 96 -23.17 -11.26 -16.50
C PRO A 96 -22.75 -10.84 -15.08
N ARG A 97 -23.71 -10.58 -14.19
CA ARG A 97 -23.38 -10.09 -12.83
C ARG A 97 -22.81 -11.20 -11.93
N TRP A 98 -22.92 -12.46 -12.35
CA TRP A 98 -22.50 -13.62 -11.55
C TRP A 98 -21.02 -13.63 -11.14
N PRO A 99 -20.02 -13.17 -11.94
CA PRO A 99 -18.64 -13.11 -11.48
C PRO A 99 -18.45 -12.12 -10.34
N ALA A 100 -19.23 -11.02 -10.31
CA ALA A 100 -19.21 -10.08 -9.19
C ALA A 100 -19.79 -10.72 -7.92
N TYR A 101 -20.87 -11.50 -8.04
CA TYR A 101 -21.40 -12.27 -6.92
C TYR A 101 -20.43 -13.35 -6.43
N ALA A 102 -19.73 -14.03 -7.33
CA ALA A 102 -18.70 -15.01 -6.98
C ALA A 102 -17.53 -14.35 -6.23
N VAL A 103 -17.04 -13.20 -6.71
CA VAL A 103 -16.00 -12.42 -6.02
C VAL A 103 -16.48 -11.98 -4.63
N ALA A 104 -17.72 -11.50 -4.52
CA ALA A 104 -18.29 -11.08 -3.24
C ALA A 104 -18.41 -12.26 -2.25
N ALA A 105 -18.92 -13.41 -2.72
CA ALA A 105 -19.02 -14.63 -1.90
C ALA A 105 -17.63 -15.10 -1.44
N ALA A 106 -16.65 -15.15 -2.35
CA ALA A 106 -15.27 -15.51 -2.01
C ALA A 106 -14.65 -14.52 -1.01
N ALA A 107 -14.91 -13.23 -1.15
CA ALA A 107 -14.43 -12.21 -0.21
C ALA A 107 -15.06 -12.34 1.18
N VAL A 108 -16.36 -12.68 1.26
CA VAL A 108 -17.05 -12.97 2.52
C VAL A 108 -16.44 -14.21 3.19
N LEU A 109 -16.22 -15.29 2.45
CA LEU A 109 -15.61 -16.52 2.97
C LEU A 109 -14.16 -16.27 3.43
N ALA A 110 -13.35 -15.56 2.63
CA ALA A 110 -11.99 -15.19 3.00
C ALA A 110 -11.96 -14.31 4.26
N THR A 111 -12.92 -13.38 4.39
CA THR A 111 -13.05 -12.54 5.59
C THR A 111 -13.47 -13.37 6.80
N ALA A 112 -14.41 -14.31 6.65
CA ALA A 112 -14.81 -15.20 7.73
C ALA A 112 -13.61 -16.06 8.21
N PHE A 113 -12.83 -16.62 7.28
CA PHE A 113 -11.60 -17.34 7.62
C PHE A 113 -10.57 -16.44 8.31
N PHE A 114 -10.37 -15.21 7.82
CA PHE A 114 -9.47 -14.25 8.43
C PHE A 114 -9.86 -13.94 9.89
N VAL A 115 -11.15 -13.69 10.14
CA VAL A 115 -11.69 -13.40 11.47
C VAL A 115 -11.55 -14.61 12.38
N GLU A 116 -11.91 -15.79 11.90
CA GLU A 116 -11.80 -17.05 12.63
C GLU A 116 -10.35 -17.34 13.03
N HIS A 117 -9.42 -17.16 12.10
CA HIS A 117 -8.00 -17.34 12.35
C HIS A 117 -7.48 -16.31 13.37
N THR A 118 -7.92 -15.05 13.28
CA THR A 118 -7.54 -13.99 14.25
C THR A 118 -8.06 -14.31 15.65
N LEU A 119 -9.25 -14.91 15.78
CA LEU A 119 -9.78 -15.37 17.06
C LEU A 119 -8.94 -16.48 17.69
N ARG A 120 -8.42 -17.41 16.87
CA ARG A 120 -7.57 -18.52 17.33
C ARG A 120 -6.12 -18.12 17.58
N HIS A 121 -5.59 -17.21 16.77
CA HIS A 121 -4.20 -16.77 16.78
C HIS A 121 -4.14 -15.23 16.85
N PRO A 122 -4.46 -14.63 18.01
CA PRO A 122 -4.61 -13.18 18.14
C PRO A 122 -3.34 -12.40 17.78
N ASP A 123 -2.15 -12.94 18.10
CA ASP A 123 -0.88 -12.30 17.79
C ASP A 123 -0.42 -12.48 16.33
N GLY A 124 -1.21 -13.16 15.50
CA GLY A 124 -0.86 -13.53 14.14
C GLY A 124 0.06 -14.75 14.10
N GLY A 125 0.87 -14.84 13.04
CA GLY A 125 1.90 -15.87 12.90
C GLY A 125 3.17 -15.53 13.66
N TRP A 126 4.14 -16.44 13.63
CA TRP A 126 5.42 -16.29 14.32
C TRP A 126 6.12 -14.96 13.99
N ASP A 127 6.27 -14.62 12.71
CA ASP A 127 6.89 -13.38 12.26
C ASP A 127 6.12 -12.13 12.70
N ALA A 128 4.79 -12.19 12.68
CA ALA A 128 3.96 -11.10 13.18
C ALA A 128 4.22 -10.85 14.66
N TRP A 129 4.22 -11.90 15.46
CA TRP A 129 4.52 -11.77 16.89
C TRP A 129 5.95 -11.30 17.14
N ALA A 130 6.95 -11.97 16.54
CA ALA A 130 8.37 -11.80 16.87
C ALA A 130 9.03 -10.56 16.24
N ILE A 131 8.52 -10.06 15.11
CA ILE A 131 9.12 -8.97 14.34
C ILE A 131 8.19 -7.76 14.36
N TRP A 132 7.03 -7.89 13.72
CA TRP A 132 6.19 -6.74 13.33
C TRP A 132 5.43 -6.15 14.52
N ASN A 133 4.70 -6.98 15.25
CA ASN A 133 3.92 -6.58 16.41
C ASN A 133 4.82 -6.33 17.63
N LEU A 134 5.94 -7.06 17.76
CA LEU A 134 6.95 -6.74 18.78
C LEU A 134 7.47 -5.31 18.59
N ARG A 135 7.97 -4.97 17.39
CA ARG A 135 8.48 -3.64 17.09
C ARG A 135 7.40 -2.58 17.28
N ALA A 136 6.16 -2.84 16.84
CA ALA A 136 5.06 -1.91 17.04
C ALA A 136 4.81 -1.60 18.52
N ARG A 137 4.88 -2.60 19.41
CA ARG A 137 4.73 -2.42 20.86
C ARG A 137 5.88 -1.64 21.47
N PHE A 138 7.13 -1.89 21.06
CA PHE A 138 8.26 -1.07 21.50
C PHE A 138 8.08 0.40 21.09
N LEU A 139 7.63 0.66 19.86
CA LEU A 139 7.39 2.02 19.37
C LEU A 139 6.22 2.70 20.08
N ALA A 140 5.15 1.96 20.41
CA ALA A 140 3.99 2.51 21.09
C ALA A 140 4.25 2.79 22.58
N ARG A 141 4.99 1.92 23.26
CA ARG A 141 5.28 2.02 24.71
C ARG A 141 6.51 2.87 25.03
N GLY A 142 7.49 2.87 24.13
CA GLY A 142 8.85 3.31 24.43
C GLY A 142 8.99 4.81 24.72
N GLY A 143 8.06 5.65 24.25
CA GLY A 143 8.19 7.10 24.39
C GLY A 143 9.56 7.56 23.84
N ASP A 144 10.29 8.36 24.61
CA ASP A 144 11.64 8.80 24.21
C ASP A 144 12.67 7.64 24.13
N GLY A 145 12.38 6.51 24.79
CA GLY A 145 13.12 5.25 24.70
C GLY A 145 12.79 4.40 23.47
N PHE A 146 12.05 4.91 22.48
CA PHE A 146 11.64 4.15 21.29
C PHE A 146 12.81 3.48 20.53
N ARG A 147 14.04 3.99 20.68
CA ARG A 147 15.25 3.43 20.04
C ARG A 147 15.55 2.00 20.50
N ALA A 148 15.04 1.58 21.66
CA ALA A 148 15.10 0.19 22.08
C ALA A 148 14.46 -0.77 21.06
N ALA A 149 13.54 -0.30 20.21
CA ALA A 149 12.95 -1.11 19.13
C ALA A 149 13.95 -1.59 18.06
N PHE A 150 15.17 -1.01 18.04
CA PHE A 150 16.24 -1.29 17.07
C PHE A 150 17.52 -1.77 17.76
N SER A 151 17.45 -2.06 19.05
CA SER A 151 18.61 -2.45 19.84
C SER A 151 19.18 -3.80 19.35
N PRO A 152 20.50 -3.90 19.10
CA PRO A 152 21.14 -5.16 18.71
C PRO A 152 21.10 -6.21 19.83
N GLU A 153 20.80 -5.80 21.06
CA GLU A 153 20.59 -6.71 22.20
C GLU A 153 19.25 -7.47 22.12
N ILE A 154 18.32 -7.06 21.25
CA ILE A 154 17.12 -7.86 20.93
C ILE A 154 17.54 -9.08 20.09
N LEU A 155 16.86 -10.22 20.32
CA LEU A 155 17.03 -11.47 19.56
C LEU A 155 17.16 -11.22 18.05
N PHE A 156 18.19 -11.82 17.43
CA PHE A 156 18.55 -11.56 16.02
C PHE A 156 17.37 -11.78 15.05
N TRP A 157 16.50 -12.75 15.33
CA TRP A 157 15.34 -13.08 14.51
C TRP A 157 14.20 -12.05 14.59
N ALA A 158 14.34 -10.98 15.38
CA ALA A 158 13.40 -9.86 15.36
C ALA A 158 13.69 -8.85 14.24
N HIS A 159 14.76 -9.06 13.44
CA HIS A 159 15.07 -8.30 12.22
C HIS A 159 15.12 -6.78 12.42
N GLN A 160 16.00 -6.31 13.31
CA GLN A 160 16.10 -4.92 13.80
C GLN A 160 16.36 -3.89 12.70
N ASP A 161 16.87 -4.37 11.57
CA ASP A 161 17.17 -3.64 10.35
C ASP A 161 15.94 -3.40 9.46
N TYR A 162 14.85 -4.16 9.64
CA TYR A 162 13.66 -3.99 8.81
C TYR A 162 12.99 -2.60 8.98
N PRO A 163 12.48 -2.01 7.89
CA PRO A 163 11.92 -0.67 7.94
C PRO A 163 10.50 -0.64 8.54
N LEU A 164 9.95 0.56 8.70
CA LEU A 164 8.83 0.77 9.62
C LEU A 164 7.42 0.73 9.00
N LEU A 165 7.23 0.37 7.73
CA LEU A 165 5.90 0.48 7.10
C LEU A 165 4.79 -0.18 7.93
N VAL A 166 4.92 -1.48 8.21
CA VAL A 166 3.95 -2.24 9.02
C VAL A 166 4.03 -1.87 10.51
N PRO A 167 5.17 -1.97 11.21
CA PRO A 167 5.21 -1.73 12.65
C PRO A 167 4.89 -0.27 13.02
N GLY A 168 5.23 0.70 12.18
CA GLY A 168 4.89 2.12 12.36
C GLY A 168 3.40 2.40 12.16
N ALA A 169 2.73 1.72 11.23
CA ALA A 169 1.28 1.81 11.08
C ALA A 169 0.56 1.20 12.29
N VAL A 170 0.99 0.00 12.74
CA VAL A 170 0.41 -0.68 13.90
C VAL A 170 0.66 0.10 15.20
N ALA A 171 1.87 0.61 15.43
CA ALA A 171 2.20 1.40 16.62
C ALA A 171 1.31 2.63 16.76
N GLN A 172 1.13 3.38 15.67
CA GLN A 172 0.23 4.53 15.67
C GLN A 172 -1.22 4.12 15.89
N ALA A 173 -1.66 3.01 15.32
CA ALA A 173 -3.01 2.50 15.53
C ALA A 173 -3.24 2.07 17.00
N PHE A 174 -2.25 1.47 17.67
CA PHE A 174 -2.30 1.19 19.12
C PHE A 174 -2.43 2.49 19.93
N LEU A 175 -1.62 3.51 19.61
CA LEU A 175 -1.66 4.81 20.28
C LEU A 175 -3.01 5.52 20.09
N LEU A 176 -3.63 5.41 18.92
CA LEU A 176 -4.96 5.95 18.63
C LEU A 176 -6.06 5.19 19.36
N ALA A 177 -5.99 3.86 19.36
CA ALA A 177 -6.94 2.99 20.05
C ALA A 177 -6.79 3.02 21.58
N ARG A 178 -5.65 3.54 22.09
CA ARG A 178 -5.23 3.44 23.50
C ARG A 178 -5.31 2.01 24.04
N SER A 179 -5.02 1.05 23.16
CA SER A 179 -5.17 -0.37 23.41
C SER A 179 -4.22 -1.12 22.50
N GLU A 180 -3.62 -2.18 23.02
CA GLU A 180 -2.84 -3.15 22.25
C GLU A 180 -3.67 -4.36 21.85
N SER A 181 -4.96 -4.12 21.59
CA SER A 181 -5.90 -5.14 21.14
C SER A 181 -5.34 -5.88 19.91
N PRO A 182 -5.41 -7.23 19.89
CA PRO A 182 -5.02 -8.05 18.73
C PRO A 182 -5.72 -7.65 17.42
N TRP A 183 -6.90 -7.05 17.51
CA TRP A 183 -7.66 -6.57 16.36
C TRP A 183 -7.00 -5.40 15.63
N VAL A 184 -6.10 -4.65 16.28
CA VAL A 184 -5.44 -3.50 15.68
C VAL A 184 -4.46 -3.94 14.56
N PRO A 185 -3.46 -4.79 14.80
CA PRO A 185 -2.59 -5.27 13.72
C PRO A 185 -3.35 -6.14 12.71
N ALA A 186 -4.37 -6.89 13.15
CA ALA A 186 -5.25 -7.62 12.24
C ALA A 186 -5.98 -6.68 11.26
N ALA A 187 -6.52 -5.55 11.72
CA ALA A 187 -7.19 -4.59 10.85
C ALA A 187 -6.23 -3.94 9.84
N VAL A 188 -4.98 -3.65 10.25
CA VAL A 188 -3.95 -3.14 9.34
C VAL A 188 -3.59 -4.18 8.27
N SER A 189 -3.36 -5.44 8.66
CA SER A 189 -3.12 -6.55 7.73
C SER A 189 -4.28 -6.73 6.74
N TYR A 190 -5.52 -6.75 7.25
CA TYR A 190 -6.73 -6.87 6.44
C TYR A 190 -6.87 -5.74 5.43
N ALA A 191 -6.53 -4.50 5.80
CA ALA A 191 -6.56 -3.35 4.89
C ALA A 191 -5.59 -3.53 3.70
N PHE A 192 -4.37 -4.03 3.94
CA PHE A 192 -3.43 -4.36 2.86
C PHE A 192 -3.93 -5.53 1.99
N ALA A 193 -4.47 -6.58 2.61
CA ALA A 193 -5.00 -7.74 1.88
C ALA A 193 -6.20 -7.37 0.99
N ALA A 194 -7.17 -6.63 1.53
CA ALA A 194 -8.32 -6.15 0.79
C ALA A 194 -7.91 -5.21 -0.36
N ALA A 195 -6.94 -4.33 -0.10
CA ALA A 195 -6.36 -3.48 -1.14
C ALA A 195 -5.68 -4.30 -2.24
N ALA A 196 -4.94 -5.36 -1.92
CA ALA A 196 -4.29 -6.22 -2.90
C ALA A 196 -5.30 -6.91 -3.83
N VAL A 197 -6.39 -7.47 -3.27
CA VAL A 197 -7.47 -8.10 -4.05
C VAL A 197 -8.16 -7.08 -4.95
N ALA A 198 -8.56 -5.92 -4.40
CA ALA A 198 -9.20 -4.86 -5.17
C ALA A 198 -8.29 -4.33 -6.29
N LEU A 199 -7.01 -4.17 -6.00
CA LEU A 199 -5.99 -3.70 -6.93
C LEU A 199 -5.74 -4.69 -8.05
N LEU A 200 -5.55 -5.98 -7.74
CA LEU A 200 -5.32 -7.01 -8.75
C LEU A 200 -6.51 -7.13 -9.70
N GLY A 201 -7.72 -7.22 -9.14
CA GLY A 201 -8.94 -7.31 -9.94
C GLY A 201 -9.17 -6.06 -10.79
N ALA A 202 -8.91 -4.87 -10.25
CA ALA A 202 -9.06 -3.63 -11.00
C ALA A 202 -7.98 -3.45 -12.07
N ALA A 203 -6.73 -3.85 -11.80
CA ALA A 203 -5.63 -3.79 -12.76
C ALA A 203 -5.85 -4.76 -13.93
N ALA A 204 -6.21 -6.02 -13.65
CA ALA A 204 -6.54 -6.99 -14.68
C ALA A 204 -7.77 -6.55 -15.49
N ARG A 205 -8.77 -5.94 -14.84
CA ARG A 205 -9.92 -5.33 -15.54
C ARG A 205 -9.48 -4.22 -16.49
N GLU A 206 -8.61 -3.32 -16.05
CA GLU A 206 -8.16 -2.18 -16.84
C GLU A 206 -7.30 -2.63 -18.03
N LEU A 207 -6.44 -3.62 -17.83
CA LEU A 207 -5.50 -4.10 -18.84
C LEU A 207 -6.11 -5.11 -19.81
N ARG A 208 -7.08 -5.92 -19.39
CA ARG A 208 -7.56 -7.09 -20.16
C ARG A 208 -9.09 -7.21 -20.23
N GLY A 209 -9.84 -6.41 -19.47
CA GLY A 209 -11.31 -6.41 -19.48
C GLY A 209 -11.97 -7.07 -18.26
N ALA A 210 -13.28 -6.86 -18.11
CA ALA A 210 -14.01 -7.14 -16.86
C ALA A 210 -13.94 -8.60 -16.38
N GLY A 211 -14.00 -9.57 -17.31
CA GLY A 211 -13.91 -11.00 -16.98
C GLY A 211 -12.58 -11.36 -16.34
N TRP A 212 -11.47 -10.88 -16.90
CA TRP A 212 -10.13 -11.06 -16.34
C TRP A 212 -9.96 -10.41 -14.97
N GLY A 213 -10.62 -9.27 -14.75
CA GLY A 213 -10.64 -8.64 -13.42
C GLY A 213 -11.30 -9.52 -12.35
N ALA A 214 -12.48 -10.08 -12.65
CA ALA A 214 -13.15 -10.98 -11.73
C ALA A 214 -12.34 -12.27 -11.49
N LEU A 215 -11.79 -12.86 -12.56
CA LEU A 215 -10.95 -14.06 -12.46
C LEU A 215 -9.69 -13.80 -11.64
N ALA A 216 -9.02 -12.66 -11.81
CA ALA A 216 -7.80 -12.34 -11.06
C ALA A 216 -8.10 -12.12 -9.57
N ALA A 217 -9.19 -11.44 -9.23
CA ALA A 217 -9.64 -11.30 -7.85
C ALA A 217 -10.01 -12.64 -7.22
N LEU A 218 -10.76 -13.49 -7.94
CA LEU A 218 -11.10 -14.84 -7.51
C LEU A 218 -9.87 -15.73 -7.33
N ALA A 219 -8.90 -15.65 -8.23
CA ALA A 219 -7.66 -16.42 -8.15
C ALA A 219 -6.90 -16.08 -6.87
N LEU A 220 -6.75 -14.79 -6.54
CA LEU A 220 -6.06 -14.38 -5.31
C LEU A 220 -6.84 -14.76 -4.06
N LEU A 221 -8.17 -14.55 -4.04
CA LEU A 221 -9.02 -14.93 -2.89
C LEU A 221 -9.06 -16.45 -2.67
N SER A 222 -8.99 -17.23 -3.76
CA SER A 222 -8.97 -18.70 -3.71
C SER A 222 -7.57 -19.27 -3.47
N THR A 223 -6.53 -18.44 -3.42
CA THR A 223 -5.15 -18.88 -3.13
C THR A 223 -5.01 -19.08 -1.62
N PRO A 224 -4.90 -20.32 -1.10
CA PRO A 224 -4.99 -20.57 0.34
C PRO A 224 -3.90 -19.86 1.15
N CYS A 225 -2.68 -19.78 0.60
CA CYS A 225 -1.59 -19.10 1.28
C CYS A 225 -1.80 -17.60 1.41
N PHE A 226 -2.54 -16.95 0.51
CA PHE A 226 -2.76 -15.50 0.57
C PHE A 226 -3.61 -15.12 1.80
N VAL A 227 -4.76 -15.77 1.98
CA VAL A 227 -5.63 -15.50 3.14
C VAL A 227 -4.93 -15.92 4.44
N GLY A 228 -4.21 -17.06 4.41
CA GLY A 228 -3.41 -17.51 5.55
C GLY A 228 -2.29 -16.53 5.94
N PHE A 229 -1.56 -15.95 4.99
CA PHE A 229 -0.53 -14.95 5.28
C PHE A 229 -1.13 -13.63 5.78
N ALA A 230 -2.27 -13.23 5.23
CA ALA A 230 -3.01 -12.06 5.72
C ALA A 230 -3.46 -12.25 7.16
N SER A 231 -4.10 -13.39 7.48
CA SER A 231 -4.57 -13.67 8.84
C SER A 231 -3.44 -13.91 9.84
N ASN A 232 -2.28 -14.36 9.36
CA ASN A 232 -1.03 -14.41 10.14
C ASN A 232 -0.36 -13.04 10.28
N GLN A 233 -0.94 -11.96 9.75
CA GLN A 233 -0.42 -10.59 9.88
C GLN A 233 1.02 -10.44 9.33
N GLN A 234 1.35 -11.21 8.29
CA GLN A 234 2.69 -11.16 7.69
C GLN A 234 2.86 -9.91 6.83
N ALA A 235 4.00 -9.23 6.98
CA ALA A 235 4.34 -8.04 6.20
C ALA A 235 4.47 -8.33 4.69
N ASP A 236 4.65 -9.59 4.31
CA ASP A 236 4.69 -10.07 2.92
C ASP A 236 3.43 -9.71 2.13
N VAL A 237 2.26 -9.64 2.79
CA VAL A 237 1.02 -9.19 2.15
C VAL A 237 1.08 -7.70 1.81
N ALA A 238 1.58 -6.86 2.71
CA ALA A 238 1.76 -5.44 2.47
C ALA A 238 2.82 -5.19 1.37
N LEU A 239 3.94 -5.92 1.44
CA LEU A 239 5.00 -5.87 0.44
C LEU A 239 4.47 -6.27 -0.95
N GLY A 240 3.75 -7.38 -1.03
CA GLY A 240 3.15 -7.88 -2.25
C GLY A 240 2.11 -6.92 -2.83
N ALA A 241 1.28 -6.28 -1.99
CA ALA A 241 0.30 -5.29 -2.43
C ALA A 241 0.97 -4.05 -3.05
N LEU A 242 2.05 -3.56 -2.45
CA LEU A 242 2.81 -2.40 -2.94
C LEU A 242 3.61 -2.74 -4.20
N LEU A 243 4.20 -3.94 -4.26
CA LEU A 243 4.86 -4.44 -5.46
C LEU A 243 3.85 -4.61 -6.62
N LEU A 244 2.67 -5.16 -6.34
CA LEU A 244 1.58 -5.26 -7.30
C LEU A 244 1.18 -3.87 -7.82
N ALA A 245 1.08 -2.86 -6.96
CA ALA A 245 0.79 -1.49 -7.37
C ALA A 245 1.87 -0.94 -8.30
N ALA A 246 3.15 -1.15 -7.96
CA ALA A 246 4.27 -0.73 -8.79
C ALA A 246 4.25 -1.40 -10.17
N CYS A 247 4.06 -2.72 -10.21
CA CYS A 247 3.98 -3.51 -11.45
C CYS A 247 2.78 -3.13 -12.30
N ALA A 248 1.58 -3.02 -11.72
CA ALA A 248 0.37 -2.67 -12.44
C ALA A 248 0.44 -1.26 -13.05
N LEU A 249 0.92 -0.27 -12.28
CA LEU A 249 1.12 1.10 -12.78
C LEU A 249 2.20 1.16 -13.86
N THR A 250 3.26 0.36 -13.74
CA THR A 250 4.30 0.24 -14.77
C THR A 250 3.73 -0.37 -16.03
N ALA A 251 2.98 -1.48 -15.95
CA ALA A 251 2.32 -2.10 -17.09
C ALA A 251 1.38 -1.12 -17.80
N ILE A 252 0.55 -0.38 -17.05
CA ILE A 252 -0.31 0.68 -17.61
C ILE A 252 0.52 1.75 -18.32
N ALA A 253 1.64 2.19 -17.73
CA ALA A 253 2.51 3.19 -18.35
C ALA A 253 3.07 2.72 -19.70
N LEU A 254 3.48 1.46 -19.77
CA LEU A 254 4.09 0.85 -20.95
C LEU A 254 3.07 0.56 -22.04
N GLU A 255 1.92 -0.03 -21.69
CA GLU A 255 0.88 -0.41 -22.66
C GLU A 255 0.10 0.79 -23.19
N SER A 256 -0.23 1.76 -22.34
CA SER A 256 -1.01 2.94 -22.73
C SER A 256 -0.17 4.16 -23.13
N GLY A 257 1.17 4.06 -23.02
CA GLY A 257 2.08 5.20 -23.20
C GLY A 257 1.96 6.30 -22.14
N GLN A 258 1.17 6.09 -21.08
CA GLN A 258 0.95 7.13 -20.07
C GLN A 258 2.09 7.17 -19.04
N ALA A 259 3.24 7.74 -19.44
CA ALA A 259 4.44 7.86 -18.61
C ALA A 259 4.20 8.55 -17.24
N ARG A 260 3.08 9.25 -17.05
CA ARG A 260 2.66 9.80 -15.74
C ARG A 260 2.38 8.72 -14.69
N ALA A 261 1.99 7.50 -15.09
CA ALA A 261 1.78 6.38 -14.17
C ALA A 261 3.07 5.91 -13.49
N LEU A 262 4.24 6.21 -14.08
CA LEU A 262 5.52 5.81 -13.51
C LEU A 262 5.89 6.55 -12.23
N LEU A 263 5.36 7.75 -12.00
CA LEU A 263 5.58 8.48 -10.73
C LEU A 263 4.97 7.72 -9.54
N PRO A 264 3.66 7.41 -9.52
CA PRO A 264 3.10 6.60 -8.44
C PRO A 264 3.63 5.15 -8.46
N ALA A 265 4.11 4.62 -9.60
CA ALA A 265 4.76 3.31 -9.65
C ALA A 265 6.09 3.29 -8.86
N GLY A 266 6.95 4.29 -9.08
CA GLY A 266 8.20 4.44 -8.33
C GLY A 266 7.94 4.63 -6.84
N PHE A 267 6.92 5.41 -6.50
CA PHE A 267 6.51 5.56 -5.10
C PHE A 267 6.05 4.25 -4.47
N ALA A 268 5.19 3.49 -5.16
CA ALA A 268 4.76 2.17 -4.71
C ALA A 268 5.94 1.22 -4.49
N ALA A 269 6.89 1.19 -5.43
CA ALA A 269 8.11 0.37 -5.31
C ALA A 269 8.96 0.78 -4.11
N SER A 270 9.07 2.08 -3.84
CA SER A 270 9.86 2.59 -2.71
C SER A 270 9.18 2.32 -1.36
N LEU A 271 7.85 2.38 -1.29
CA LEU A 271 7.11 1.91 -0.11
C LEU A 271 7.27 0.39 0.10
N ALA A 272 7.33 -0.39 -0.98
CA ALA A 272 7.65 -1.82 -0.89
C ALA A 272 9.04 -2.01 -0.25
N ALA A 273 10.05 -1.23 -0.68
CA ALA A 273 11.37 -1.20 -0.04
C ALA A 273 11.35 -0.76 1.44
N TRP A 274 10.38 0.06 1.84
CA TRP A 274 10.15 0.44 3.24
C TRP A 274 9.34 -0.58 4.06
N THR A 275 8.98 -1.72 3.46
CA THR A 275 8.21 -2.76 4.14
C THR A 275 9.12 -3.83 4.73
N LYS A 276 10.03 -4.38 3.90
CA LYS A 276 11.03 -5.39 4.23
C LYS A 276 12.25 -5.18 3.34
N ASN A 277 13.41 -5.71 3.73
CA ASN A 277 14.65 -5.57 2.96
C ASN A 277 14.53 -6.11 1.53
N GLU A 278 13.77 -7.19 1.33
CA GLU A 278 13.51 -7.77 0.01
C GLU A 278 12.80 -6.78 -0.93
N GLY A 279 12.09 -5.79 -0.39
CA GLY A 279 11.47 -4.73 -1.17
C GLY A 279 12.49 -3.87 -1.92
N ALA A 280 13.69 -3.65 -1.37
CA ALA A 280 14.76 -2.95 -2.08
C ALA A 280 15.23 -3.77 -3.29
N LEU A 281 15.37 -5.09 -3.14
CA LEU A 281 15.66 -5.99 -4.25
C LEU A 281 14.58 -5.88 -5.33
N TYR A 282 13.29 -5.95 -4.96
CA TYR A 282 12.20 -5.82 -5.93
C TYR A 282 12.17 -4.47 -6.65
N LEU A 283 12.48 -3.37 -5.94
CA LEU A 283 12.63 -2.04 -6.55
C LEU A 283 13.76 -2.04 -7.59
N THR A 284 14.93 -2.58 -7.24
CA THR A 284 16.07 -2.63 -8.17
C THR A 284 15.76 -3.49 -9.40
N CYS A 285 15.12 -4.64 -9.22
CA CYS A 285 14.66 -5.50 -10.31
C CYS A 285 13.67 -4.78 -11.24
N LEU A 286 12.69 -4.07 -10.67
CA LEU A 286 11.71 -3.32 -11.47
C LEU A 286 12.35 -2.15 -12.21
N ALA A 287 13.27 -1.42 -11.57
CA ALA A 287 14.02 -0.35 -12.20
C ALA A 287 14.92 -0.87 -13.33
N ALA A 288 15.62 -1.99 -13.11
CA ALA A 288 16.44 -2.64 -14.12
C ALA A 288 15.61 -3.12 -15.31
N ALA A 289 14.44 -3.73 -15.05
CA ALA A 289 13.50 -4.11 -16.10
C ALA A 289 13.05 -2.89 -16.91
N LEU A 290 12.69 -1.78 -16.27
CA LEU A 290 12.26 -0.55 -16.94
C LEU A 290 13.38 0.09 -17.79
N LEU A 291 14.64 -0.03 -17.35
CA LEU A 291 15.83 0.40 -18.06
C LEU A 291 16.22 -0.55 -19.21
N ALA A 292 15.93 -1.83 -19.11
CA ALA A 292 16.19 -2.81 -20.16
C ALA A 292 15.12 -2.77 -21.26
N THR A 293 13.86 -2.58 -20.89
CA THR A 293 12.74 -2.54 -21.84
C THR A 293 12.78 -1.28 -22.68
N ARG A 294 12.71 -1.44 -24.01
CA ARG A 294 12.48 -0.32 -24.94
C ARG A 294 10.99 -0.09 -25.10
N TRP A 295 10.55 1.15 -24.89
CA TRP A 295 9.15 1.53 -24.98
C TRP A 295 9.02 3.01 -25.36
N GLY A 296 8.09 3.30 -26.27
CA GLY A 296 7.84 4.65 -26.79
C GLY A 296 9.07 5.34 -27.43
N PRO A 297 8.94 6.61 -27.83
CA PRO A 297 10.05 7.42 -28.30
C PRO A 297 11.05 7.74 -27.17
N PRO A 298 12.35 7.97 -27.48
CA PRO A 298 13.40 8.20 -26.47
C PRO A 298 13.07 9.29 -25.44
N ARG A 299 12.48 10.41 -25.89
CA ARG A 299 12.08 11.52 -25.01
C ARG A 299 11.00 11.12 -23.99
N GLN A 300 10.03 10.30 -24.40
CA GLN A 300 8.97 9.81 -23.52
C GLN A 300 9.54 8.85 -22.47
N ARG A 301 10.47 7.99 -22.90
CA ARG A 301 11.18 7.04 -22.03
C ARG A 301 11.98 7.75 -20.95
N VAL A 302 12.83 8.73 -21.32
CA VAL A 302 13.61 9.51 -20.36
C VAL A 302 12.70 10.20 -19.34
N ARG A 303 11.62 10.84 -19.80
CA ARG A 303 10.62 11.46 -18.90
C ARG A 303 9.95 10.44 -17.98
N GLY A 304 9.72 9.22 -18.45
CA GLY A 304 9.17 8.14 -17.64
C GLY A 304 10.12 7.66 -16.55
N LEU A 305 11.38 7.42 -16.91
CA LEU A 305 12.44 7.03 -15.97
C LEU A 305 12.65 8.10 -14.90
N LEU A 306 12.68 9.38 -15.29
CA LEU A 306 12.76 10.49 -14.33
C LEU A 306 11.55 10.51 -13.40
N ARG A 307 10.34 10.28 -13.91
CA ARG A 307 9.13 10.19 -13.08
C ARG A 307 9.19 9.03 -12.10
N PHE A 308 9.63 7.85 -12.55
CA PHE A 308 9.82 6.70 -11.67
C PHE A 308 10.83 7.00 -10.56
N GLY A 309 11.99 7.55 -10.92
CA GLY A 309 13.00 7.98 -9.96
C GLY A 309 12.45 9.00 -8.95
N LEU A 310 11.80 10.06 -9.43
CA LEU A 310 11.17 11.08 -8.57
C LEU A 310 10.11 10.49 -7.64
N GLY A 311 9.36 9.48 -8.10
CA GLY A 311 8.40 8.76 -7.27
C GLY A 311 9.08 7.94 -6.17
N ALA A 312 10.24 7.34 -6.46
CA ALA A 312 10.95 6.46 -5.54
C ALA A 312 11.81 7.21 -4.49
N LEU A 313 12.24 8.44 -4.78
CA LEU A 313 13.09 9.26 -3.90
C LEU A 313 12.56 9.43 -2.45
N PRO A 314 11.27 9.69 -2.18
CA PRO A 314 10.81 10.07 -0.84
C PRO A 314 10.99 9.02 0.25
N VAL A 315 11.31 7.78 -0.12
CA VAL A 315 11.42 6.65 0.79
C VAL A 315 12.82 6.01 0.75
N LEU A 316 13.63 6.33 -0.26
CA LEU A 316 15.01 5.88 -0.40
C LEU A 316 16.04 6.91 0.14
N ALA A 317 15.61 8.14 0.41
CA ALA A 317 16.41 9.21 1.00
C ALA A 317 16.12 9.36 2.49
#